data_AF-A0A7C7GUF3-F1
#
_entry.id   AF-A0A7C7GUF3-F1
#
_cell.length_a   1.000
_cell.length_b   1.000
_cell.length_c   1.000
_cell.angle_alpha   90.00
_cell.angle_beta   90.00
_cell.angle_gamma   90.00
#
_symmetry.space_group_name_H-M   'P 1'
#
loop_
_entity.id
_entity.type
_entity.pdbx_description
1 polymer ?
#
loop_
_entity_poly.entity_id
_entity_poly.type
_entity_poly.pdbx_seq_one_letter_code
_entity_poly.pdbx_strand_id
1 'polypeptide(L)'
;MQFELPKGKSSIIKVIGVGGGGSNAVNHMFNEGIKGVDFVVCNTDEQALDNSPIPLKIQLGAGLTEGLGAGGDPEVGKNSALVLLECVVTLSFLVASF
;
A
#
# COMPACT_ATOMS: atom_id res chain seq x y z
N MET A 1 7.79 -5.23 14.30
CA MET A 1 7.12 -6.33 13.58
C MET A 1 7.87 -6.53 12.27
N GLN A 2 8.43 -7.71 12.03
CA GLN A 2 9.13 -8.01 10.78
C GLN A 2 8.08 -8.33 9.71
N PHE A 3 7.96 -7.50 8.68
CA PHE A 3 7.06 -7.76 7.55
C PHE A 3 7.69 -8.85 6.67
N GLU A 4 7.16 -10.07 6.71
CA GLU A 4 7.57 -11.12 5.78
C GLU A 4 6.55 -11.25 4.64
N LEU A 5 7.01 -11.06 3.40
CA LEU A 5 6.22 -11.42 2.24
C LEU A 5 6.07 -12.95 2.14
N PRO A 6 4.96 -13.45 1.57
CA PRO A 6 4.80 -14.87 1.25
C PRO A 6 5.97 -15.35 0.36
N LYS A 7 6.75 -16.32 0.84
CA LYS A 7 7.95 -16.89 0.18
C LYS A 7 7.61 -17.83 -1.01
N GLY A 8 6.57 -17.53 -1.79
CA GLY A 8 6.17 -18.32 -2.96
C GLY A 8 6.13 -17.45 -4.22
N LYS A 9 7.06 -17.69 -5.17
CA LYS A 9 7.21 -16.96 -6.44
C LYS A 9 6.91 -15.45 -6.32
N SER A 10 7.62 -14.73 -5.46
CA SER A 10 7.53 -13.26 -5.45
C SER A 10 7.97 -12.75 -6.83
N SER A 11 7.13 -11.96 -7.49
CA SER A 11 7.50 -11.37 -8.77
C SER A 11 8.61 -10.33 -8.57
N ILE A 12 9.46 -10.17 -9.57
CA ILE A 12 10.53 -9.14 -9.57
C ILE A 12 9.91 -7.73 -9.48
N ILE A 13 8.72 -7.56 -10.07
CA ILE A 13 8.02 -6.29 -10.14
C ILE A 13 6.99 -6.24 -9.01
N LYS A 14 6.95 -5.11 -8.30
CA LYS A 14 5.94 -4.79 -7.29
C LYS A 14 5.21 -3.53 -7.70
N VAL A 15 3.89 -3.52 -7.55
CA VAL A 15 3.03 -2.37 -7.86
C VAL A 15 2.35 -1.94 -6.58
N ILE A 16 2.57 -0.69 -6.18
CA ILE A 16 2.11 -0.15 -4.89
C ILE A 16 1.11 0.97 -5.15
N GLY A 17 -0.11 0.80 -4.67
CA GLY A 17 -1.15 1.82 -4.70
C GLY A 17 -1.14 2.58 -3.38
N VAL A 18 -0.90 3.89 -3.41
CA VAL A 18 -0.92 4.73 -2.22
C VAL A 18 -2.16 5.62 -2.21
N GLY A 19 -2.87 5.66 -1.08
CA GLY A 19 -4.09 6.45 -0.90
C GLY A 19 -5.27 5.90 -1.71
N GLY A 20 -6.39 6.64 -1.75
CA GLY A 20 -7.62 6.19 -2.40
C GLY A 20 -7.49 5.97 -3.91
N GLY A 21 -6.91 6.94 -4.63
CA GLY A 21 -6.71 6.84 -6.09
C GLY A 21 -5.74 5.73 -6.49
N GLY A 22 -4.59 5.65 -5.81
CA GLY A 22 -3.60 4.59 -6.06
C GLY A 22 -4.15 3.20 -5.74
N SER A 23 -4.88 3.06 -4.63
CA SER A 23 -5.55 1.80 -4.28
C SER A 23 -6.57 1.40 -5.35
N ASN A 24 -7.37 2.34 -5.86
CA ASN A 24 -8.33 2.05 -6.92
C ASN A 24 -7.67 1.57 -8.22
N ALA A 25 -6.58 2.22 -8.64
CA ALA A 25 -5.81 1.80 -9.82
C ALA A 25 -5.23 0.39 -9.66
N VAL A 26 -4.65 0.09 -8.49
CA VAL A 26 -4.11 -1.24 -8.18
C VAL A 26 -5.19 -2.30 -8.10
N ASN A 27 -6.33 -2.00 -7.48
CA ASN A 27 -7.48 -2.91 -7.44
C ASN A 27 -7.96 -3.24 -8.87
N HIS A 28 -8.04 -2.26 -9.75
CA HIS A 28 -8.40 -2.47 -11.15
C HIS A 28 -7.39 -3.38 -11.86
N MET A 29 -6.09 -3.09 -11.74
CA MET A 29 -5.01 -3.91 -12.32
C MET A 29 -5.05 -5.36 -11.84
N PHE A 30 -5.34 -5.58 -10.56
CA PHE A 30 -5.49 -6.92 -9.99
C PHE A 30 -6.72 -7.65 -10.52
N ASN A 31 -7.86 -6.96 -10.63
CA ASN A 31 -9.11 -7.53 -11.14
C ASN A 31 -9.03 -7.87 -12.63
N GLU A 32 -8.26 -7.12 -13.42
CA GLU A 32 -7.93 -7.45 -14.82
C GLU A 32 -7.00 -8.67 -14.94
N GLY A 33 -6.47 -9.18 -13.82
CA GLY A 33 -5.69 -10.41 -13.79
C GLY A 33 -4.26 -10.24 -14.31
N ILE A 34 -3.67 -9.05 -14.19
CA ILE A 34 -2.27 -8.80 -14.54
C ILE A 34 -1.36 -9.74 -13.72
N LYS A 35 -0.46 -10.44 -14.41
CA LYS A 35 0.44 -11.45 -13.84
C LYS A 35 1.88 -10.96 -13.85
N GLY A 36 2.72 -11.58 -13.01
CA GLY A 36 4.14 -11.26 -12.94
C GLY A 36 4.45 -9.98 -12.18
N VAL A 37 3.49 -9.52 -11.36
CA VAL A 37 3.66 -8.41 -10.43
C VAL A 37 3.08 -8.79 -9.07
N ASP A 38 3.70 -8.32 -8.00
CA ASP A 38 3.12 -8.39 -6.66
C ASP A 38 2.41 -7.06 -6.35
N PHE A 39 1.13 -7.13 -6.04
CA PHE A 39 0.34 -5.94 -5.72
C PHE A 39 0.35 -5.63 -4.23
N VAL A 40 0.45 -4.34 -3.92
CA VAL A 40 0.44 -3.80 -2.56
C VAL A 40 -0.45 -2.57 -2.54
N VAL A 41 -1.24 -2.40 -1.49
CA VAL A 41 -1.99 -1.15 -1.25
C VAL A 41 -1.63 -0.57 0.11
N CYS A 42 -1.45 0.74 0.15
CA CYS A 42 -1.10 1.51 1.33
C CYS A 42 -2.11 2.65 1.49
N ASN A 43 -2.78 2.73 2.63
CA ASN A 43 -3.74 3.82 2.88
C ASN A 43 -3.78 4.21 4.35
N THR A 44 -4.14 5.45 4.64
CA THR A 44 -4.37 5.94 6.01
C THR A 44 -5.76 5.59 6.54
N ASP A 45 -6.68 5.27 5.62
CA ASP A 45 -8.06 4.86 5.87
C ASP A 45 -8.15 3.33 5.91
N GLU A 46 -8.58 2.80 7.04
CA GLU A 46 -8.73 1.35 7.28
C GLU A 46 -9.86 0.74 6.44
N GLN A 47 -10.99 1.44 6.32
CA GLN A 47 -12.14 0.96 5.56
C GLN A 47 -11.79 0.83 4.07
N ALA A 48 -10.99 1.76 3.55
CA ALA A 48 -10.50 1.68 2.19
C ALA A 48 -9.57 0.48 1.96
N LEU A 49 -8.77 0.08 2.97
CA LEU A 49 -7.93 -1.11 2.90
C LEU A 49 -8.78 -2.38 2.97
N ASP A 50 -9.74 -2.45 3.87
CA ASP A 50 -10.62 -3.62 4.02
C ASP A 50 -11.37 -3.94 2.73
N ASN A 51 -11.86 -2.90 2.05
CA ASN A 51 -12.58 -3.02 0.77
C ASN A 51 -11.69 -3.43 -0.42
N SER A 52 -10.35 -3.36 -0.30
CA SER A 52 -9.45 -3.75 -1.38
C SER A 52 -9.36 -5.29 -1.53
N PRO A 53 -9.42 -5.83 -2.76
CA PRO A 53 -9.21 -7.26 -3.03
C PRO A 53 -7.74 -7.68 -2.91
N ILE A 54 -6.81 -6.74 -2.74
CA ILE A 54 -5.38 -6.99 -2.72
C ILE A 54 -4.98 -7.69 -1.41
N PRO A 55 -4.25 -8.82 -1.45
CA PRO A 55 -3.86 -9.52 -0.23
C PRO A 55 -2.87 -8.74 0.64
N LEU A 56 -1.94 -8.00 0.04
CA LEU A 56 -0.94 -7.23 0.77
C LEU A 56 -1.42 -5.79 1.00
N LYS A 57 -1.84 -5.51 2.23
CA LYS A 57 -2.40 -4.23 2.66
C LYS A 57 -1.53 -3.63 3.76
N ILE A 58 -1.33 -2.32 3.72
CA ILE A 58 -0.49 -1.58 4.66
C ILE A 58 -1.27 -0.36 5.15
N GLN A 59 -1.55 -0.30 6.44
CA GLN A 59 -2.13 0.89 7.05
C GLN A 59 -1.05 1.90 7.40
N LEU A 60 -1.18 3.11 6.85
CA LEU A 60 -0.29 4.23 7.10
C LEU A 60 -0.79 5.01 8.31
N GLY A 61 0.12 5.35 9.23
CA GLY A 61 -0.18 6.24 10.33
C GLY A 61 -1.34 5.79 11.23
N ALA A 62 -1.50 4.48 11.50
CA ALA A 62 -2.60 3.96 12.32
C ALA A 62 -2.75 4.69 13.68
N GLY A 63 -1.63 5.09 14.31
CA GLY A 63 -1.66 5.89 15.55
C GLY A 63 -1.85 7.40 15.36
N LEU A 64 -1.75 7.92 14.14
CA LEU A 64 -1.91 9.33 13.80
C LEU A 64 -3.33 9.62 13.28
N THR A 65 -3.91 8.70 12.51
CA THR A 65 -5.21 8.87 11.85
C THR A 65 -6.32 8.06 12.49
N GLU A 66 -6.00 7.16 13.43
CA GLU A 66 -6.94 6.22 14.05
C GLU A 66 -7.74 5.40 13.01
N GLY A 67 -7.17 5.22 11.81
CA GLY A 67 -7.83 4.52 10.70
C GLY A 67 -8.91 5.33 9.95
N LEU A 68 -9.11 6.61 10.28
CA LEU A 68 -10.10 7.48 9.62
C LEU A 68 -9.57 8.17 8.35
N GLY A 69 -8.29 7.99 8.04
CA GLY A 69 -7.64 8.60 6.89
C GLY A 69 -7.06 10.00 7.17
N ALA A 70 -6.30 10.50 6.20
CA ALA A 70 -5.66 11.81 6.29
C ALA A 70 -6.61 13.00 6.04
N GLY A 71 -7.88 12.76 5.71
CA GLY A 71 -8.87 13.83 5.48
C GLY A 71 -8.55 14.77 4.30
N GLY A 72 -7.64 14.37 3.40
CA GLY A 72 -7.15 15.23 2.33
C GLY A 72 -6.02 16.19 2.74
N ASP A 73 -5.56 16.13 4.00
CA ASP A 73 -4.42 16.89 4.48
C ASP A 73 -3.09 16.22 4.06
N PRO A 74 -2.28 16.88 3.20
CA PRO A 74 -1.01 16.34 2.74
C PRO A 74 0.03 16.16 3.84
N GLU A 75 0.02 16.98 4.90
CA GLU A 75 0.96 16.88 6.01
C GLU A 75 0.68 15.64 6.85
N VAL A 76 -0.60 15.37 7.13
CA VAL A 76 -1.03 14.15 7.83
C VAL A 76 -0.64 12.91 7.02
N GLY A 77 -0.85 12.93 5.69
CA GLY A 77 -0.44 11.86 4.79
C GLY A 77 1.07 11.62 4.81
N LYS A 78 1.87 12.70 4.72
CA LYS A 78 3.34 12.64 4.78
C LYS A 78 3.82 12.07 6.11
N ASN A 79 3.31 12.56 7.22
CA ASN A 79 3.69 12.10 8.56
C ASN A 79 3.32 10.62 8.76
N SER A 80 2.14 10.22 8.28
CA SER A 80 1.69 8.82 8.30
C SER A 80 2.61 7.89 7.51
N ALA A 81 3.13 8.34 6.37
CA ALA A 81 4.09 7.59 5.55
C ALA A 81 5.49 7.54 6.19
N LEU A 82 5.95 8.64 6.79
CA LEU A 82 7.26 8.72 7.45
C LEU A 82 7.38 7.77 8.65
N VAL A 83 6.32 7.65 9.45
CA VAL A 83 6.26 6.72 10.59
C VAL A 83 6.43 5.27 10.12
N LEU A 84 6.09 4.97 8.86
CA LEU A 84 6.17 3.63 8.28
C LEU A 84 7.44 3.39 7.41
N LEU A 85 8.32 4.40 7.28
CA LEU A 85 9.48 4.33 6.38
C LEU A 85 10.43 3.15 6.71
N GLU A 86 10.43 2.65 7.95
CA GLU A 86 11.20 1.46 8.33
C GLU A 86 10.66 0.13 7.75
N CYS A 87 9.36 0.03 7.43
CA CYS A 87 8.77 -1.19 6.88
C CYS A 87 8.92 -1.30 5.36
N VAL A 88 8.89 -0.17 4.64
CA VAL A 88 8.90 -0.16 3.18
C VAL A 88 10.27 -0.61 2.65
N VAL A 89 11.37 -0.17 3.28
CA VAL A 89 12.76 -0.36 2.80
C VAL A 89 13.22 -1.82 2.70
N THR A 90 12.50 -2.78 3.28
CA THR A 90 12.84 -4.22 3.16
C THR A 90 12.37 -4.88 1.85
N LEU A 91 11.58 -4.17 1.05
CA LEU A 91 11.09 -4.65 -0.23
C LEU A 91 11.97 -4.10 -1.36
N SER A 92 12.57 -4.96 -2.19
CA SER A 92 13.23 -4.52 -3.41
C SER A 92 12.18 -3.92 -4.35
N PHE A 93 12.27 -2.62 -4.66
CA PHE A 93 11.27 -1.90 -5.47
C PHE A 93 11.80 -1.46 -6.82
N LEU A 94 10.92 -1.52 -7.82
CA LEU A 94 10.94 -0.61 -8.96
C LEU A 94 9.80 0.39 -8.72
N VAL A 95 10.12 1.63 -8.36
CA VAL A 95 9.11 2.68 -8.20
C VAL A 95 8.72 3.18 -9.58
N ALA A 96 7.50 2.89 -10.03
CA ALA A 96 6.89 3.55 -11.17
C ALA A 96 5.93 4.63 -10.65
N SER A 97 6.31 5.89 -10.82
CA SER A 97 5.42 7.04 -10.60
C SER A 97 4.61 7.28 -11.87
N PHE A 98 3.29 7.44 -11.74
CA PHE A 98 2.44 8.10 -12.73
C PHE A 98 1.77 9.31 -12.07
#